data_AF-A0A8C0H2D4-F1
#
_entry.id   AF-A0A8C0H2D4-F1
#
_cell.length_a   1.000
_cell.length_b   1.000
_cell.length_c   1.000
_cell.angle_alpha   90.00
_cell.angle_beta   90.00
_cell.angle_gamma   90.00
#
_symmetry.space_group_name_H-M   'P 1'
#
loop_
_entity.id
_entity.type
_entity.pdbx_description
1 polymer ?
#
loop_
_entity_poly.entity_id
_entity_poly.type
_entity_poly.pdbx_seq_one_letter_code
_entity_poly.pdbx_strand_id
1 'polypeptide(L)'
;EVPNLSRFQILRYLWLNNNKLTFLINNYCLTELYLNNNELIDIAGALKHLHALQILLLHNNQLKNLDTTVKELKGMISLQTLNLFHNPLSQDPGYRLYVTYFLPSVQLLDRKKVTQKERESALHIYNHERSRVLQSISFGKRIDMPVVAKTASTISTPCAKKLAQAATQVPFENPEDAVFMRAMKRSIMEFSSVDWNKIPTCLGIRLENKPEDPYEKLTVKFR
;
A
#
# COMPACT_ATOMS: atom_id res chain seq x y z
N GLU A 1 41.04 11.96 0.08
CA GLU A 1 39.90 11.99 -0.86
C GLU A 1 39.84 10.67 -1.59
N VAL A 2 38.65 10.14 -1.86
CA VAL A 2 38.50 8.85 -2.52
C VAL A 2 38.59 9.06 -4.04
N PRO A 3 39.43 8.31 -4.77
CA PRO A 3 39.50 8.44 -6.23
C PRO A 3 38.20 7.96 -6.89
N ASN A 4 37.91 8.47 -8.09
CA ASN A 4 36.69 8.13 -8.83
C ASN A 4 36.48 6.60 -8.96
N LEU A 5 35.37 6.11 -8.42
CA LEU A 5 34.98 4.69 -8.37
C LEU A 5 34.12 4.24 -9.56
N SER A 6 33.88 5.13 -10.54
CA SER A 6 33.06 4.84 -11.73
C SER A 6 33.56 3.67 -12.57
N ARG A 7 34.87 3.34 -12.48
CA ARG A 7 35.48 2.21 -13.18
C ARG A 7 35.02 0.85 -12.65
N PHE A 8 34.55 0.79 -11.41
CA PHE A 8 34.26 -0.45 -10.72
C PHE A 8 32.75 -0.76 -10.75
N GLN A 9 32.26 -1.16 -11.91
CA GLN A 9 30.82 -1.36 -12.16
C GLN A 9 30.21 -2.54 -11.39
N ILE A 10 31.05 -3.51 -10.99
CA ILE A 10 30.65 -4.79 -10.37
C ILE A 10 30.91 -4.80 -8.86
N LEU A 11 31.13 -3.63 -8.24
CA LEU A 11 31.26 -3.56 -6.78
C LEU A 11 29.96 -3.98 -6.12
N ARG A 12 30.07 -4.86 -5.12
CA ARG A 12 28.94 -5.29 -4.27
C ARG A 12 29.01 -4.67 -2.89
N TYR A 13 30.22 -4.58 -2.33
CA TYR A 13 30.47 -4.11 -0.97
C TYR A 13 31.44 -2.93 -1.04
N LEU A 14 31.09 -1.82 -0.39
CA LEU A 14 31.93 -0.62 -0.36
C LEU A 14 31.98 -0.02 1.05
N TRP A 15 33.18 0.01 1.62
CA TRP A 15 33.47 0.65 2.90
C TRP A 15 34.22 1.96 2.67
N LEU A 16 33.59 3.09 3.00
CA LEU A 16 34.19 4.43 2.95
C LEU A 16 33.94 5.19 4.27
N ASN A 17 34.05 4.49 5.40
CA ASN A 17 33.95 5.13 6.72
C ASN A 17 35.15 6.09 6.92
N ASN A 18 34.97 7.15 7.70
CA ASN A 18 35.98 8.19 7.96
C ASN A 18 36.59 8.83 6.69
N ASN A 19 35.81 8.96 5.62
CA ASN A 19 36.22 9.56 4.36
C ASN A 19 35.25 10.65 3.91
N LYS A 20 35.66 11.44 2.91
CA LYS A 20 34.76 12.34 2.20
C LYS A 20 34.14 11.56 1.03
N LEU A 21 32.81 11.51 0.96
CA LEU A 21 32.11 10.84 -0.14
C LEU A 21 32.41 11.59 -1.44
N THR A 22 32.95 10.87 -2.42
CA THR A 22 32.95 11.29 -3.81
C THR A 22 31.75 10.67 -4.51
N PHE A 23 31.16 11.38 -5.48
CA PHE A 23 29.99 10.91 -6.24
C PHE A 23 30.15 9.45 -6.71
N LEU A 24 29.22 8.58 -6.31
CA LEU A 24 29.16 7.17 -6.73
C LEU A 24 28.36 7.07 -8.02
N ILE A 25 29.04 7.31 -9.13
CA ILE A 25 28.44 7.26 -10.46
C ILE A 25 28.72 5.87 -11.06
N ASN A 26 27.71 5.26 -11.69
CA ASN A 26 27.82 3.98 -12.42
C ASN A 26 28.08 2.70 -11.60
N ASN A 27 27.90 2.70 -10.27
CA ASN A 27 28.05 1.49 -9.43
C ASN A 27 26.70 0.76 -9.21
N TYR A 28 26.02 0.36 -10.29
CA TYR A 28 24.64 -0.16 -10.23
C TYR A 28 24.48 -1.47 -9.45
N CYS A 29 25.55 -2.27 -9.33
CA CYS A 29 25.54 -3.57 -8.67
C CYS A 29 25.81 -3.52 -7.16
N LEU A 30 25.96 -2.32 -6.59
CA LEU A 30 26.30 -2.17 -5.17
C LEU A 30 25.14 -2.65 -4.29
N THR A 31 25.42 -3.58 -3.39
CA THR A 31 24.45 -4.15 -2.44
C THR A 31 24.61 -3.58 -1.04
N GLU A 32 25.85 -3.28 -0.63
CA GLU A 32 26.14 -2.75 0.71
C GLU A 32 27.07 -1.54 0.66
N LEU A 33 26.66 -0.47 1.35
CA LEU A 33 27.38 0.79 1.39
C LEU A 33 27.52 1.28 2.83
N TYR A 34 28.76 1.47 3.25
CA TYR A 34 29.11 1.88 4.60
C TYR A 34 29.81 3.25 4.53
N LEU A 35 29.11 4.28 5.03
CA LEU A 35 29.50 5.70 4.98
C LEU A 35 29.45 6.31 6.38
N ASN A 36 29.89 5.56 7.36
CA ASN A 36 29.79 5.95 8.76
C ASN A 36 30.91 6.91 9.16
N ASN A 37 30.63 7.78 10.13
CA ASN A 37 31.60 8.76 10.65
C ASN A 37 32.19 9.64 9.53
N ASN A 38 31.34 10.08 8.62
CA ASN A 38 31.72 11.01 7.57
C ASN A 38 31.13 12.39 7.91
N GLU A 39 31.61 13.45 7.26
CA GLU A 39 31.09 14.80 7.45
C GLU A 39 30.03 15.13 6.38
N LEU A 40 29.17 14.17 6.03
CA LEU A 40 28.20 14.35 4.95
C LEU A 40 27.08 15.30 5.36
N ILE A 41 26.98 16.41 4.64
CA ILE A 41 25.94 17.43 4.83
C ILE A 41 24.70 17.08 3.99
N ASP A 42 24.92 16.51 2.80
CA ASP A 42 23.88 16.09 1.87
C ASP A 42 24.32 14.84 1.09
N ILE A 43 23.35 14.06 0.64
CA ILE A 43 23.52 12.87 -0.21
C ILE A 43 22.82 13.03 -1.56
N ALA A 44 22.17 14.17 -1.82
CA ALA A 44 21.45 14.44 -3.05
C ALA A 44 22.33 14.25 -4.30
N GLY A 45 21.82 13.48 -5.26
CA GLY A 45 22.50 13.15 -6.52
C GLY A 45 23.64 12.13 -6.41
N ALA A 46 24.13 11.81 -5.21
CA ALA A 46 25.27 10.91 -5.04
C ALA A 46 24.88 9.42 -5.07
N LEU A 47 23.64 9.08 -4.73
CA LEU A 47 23.20 7.69 -4.51
C LEU A 47 22.01 7.27 -5.39
N LYS A 48 21.43 8.20 -6.16
CA LYS A 48 20.26 8.00 -7.03
C LYS A 48 20.31 6.76 -7.93
N HIS A 49 21.50 6.35 -8.35
CA HIS A 49 21.69 5.26 -9.29
C HIS A 49 21.76 3.86 -8.65
N LEU A 50 21.85 3.78 -7.31
CA LEU A 50 22.09 2.54 -6.56
C LEU A 50 20.80 1.75 -6.27
N HIS A 51 20.10 1.29 -7.32
CA HIS A 51 18.81 0.62 -7.18
C HIS A 51 18.88 -0.76 -6.49
N ALA A 52 20.05 -1.42 -6.55
CA ALA A 52 20.30 -2.74 -5.97
C ALA A 52 20.79 -2.70 -4.51
N LEU A 53 20.88 -1.50 -3.91
CA LEU A 53 21.40 -1.34 -2.57
C LEU A 53 20.43 -1.87 -1.51
N GLN A 54 20.91 -2.80 -0.70
CA GLN A 54 20.15 -3.44 0.38
C GLN A 54 20.50 -2.87 1.76
N ILE A 55 21.76 -2.52 1.97
CA ILE A 55 22.27 -2.01 3.26
C ILE A 55 22.94 -0.67 3.05
N LEU A 56 22.46 0.35 3.76
CA LEU A 56 23.05 1.68 3.79
C LEU A 56 23.25 2.14 5.23
N LEU A 57 24.52 2.29 5.63
CA LEU A 57 24.87 2.84 6.93
C LEU A 57 25.47 4.24 6.77
N LEU A 58 24.80 5.22 7.37
CA LEU A 58 25.11 6.65 7.33
C LEU A 58 25.14 7.26 8.75
N HIS A 59 25.43 6.45 9.78
CA HIS A 59 25.45 6.96 11.15
C HIS A 59 26.64 7.89 11.39
N ASN A 60 26.49 8.83 12.33
CA ASN A 60 27.47 9.88 12.63
C ASN A 60 27.83 10.69 11.37
N ASN A 61 26.84 11.35 10.78
CA ASN A 61 27.00 12.29 9.67
C ASN A 61 26.32 13.63 10.03
N GLN A 62 26.39 14.61 9.14
CA GLN A 62 25.81 15.95 9.34
C GLN A 62 24.56 16.19 8.50
N LEU A 63 23.78 15.14 8.20
CA LEU A 63 22.57 15.25 7.39
C LEU A 63 21.48 16.02 8.15
N LYS A 64 21.08 17.18 7.62
CA LYS A 64 20.09 18.07 8.26
C LYS A 64 18.69 17.94 7.67
N ASN A 65 18.61 17.79 6.35
CA ASN A 65 17.34 17.86 5.63
C ASN A 65 16.74 16.46 5.43
N LEU A 66 15.64 16.17 6.13
CA LEU A 66 14.94 14.90 6.02
C LEU A 66 14.30 14.70 4.63
N ASP A 67 13.68 15.73 4.08
CA ASP A 67 13.01 15.64 2.80
C ASP A 67 13.97 15.34 1.64
N THR A 68 15.15 16.00 1.62
CA THR A 68 16.13 15.81 0.53
C THR A 68 16.74 14.43 0.60
N THR A 69 17.12 13.99 1.80
CA THR A 69 17.67 12.65 2.03
C THR A 69 16.66 11.58 1.62
N VAL A 70 15.42 11.63 2.11
CA VAL A 70 14.41 10.62 1.77
C VAL A 70 14.04 10.62 0.29
N LYS A 71 13.99 11.78 -0.37
CA LYS A 71 13.74 11.86 -1.83
C LYS A 71 14.82 11.14 -2.63
N GLU A 72 16.08 11.27 -2.23
CA GLU A 72 17.20 10.55 -2.84
C GLU A 72 17.07 9.03 -2.61
N LEU A 73 16.76 8.63 -1.37
CA LEU A 73 16.65 7.22 -0.99
C LEU A 73 15.43 6.52 -1.61
N LYS A 74 14.39 7.26 -1.99
CA LYS A 74 13.12 6.73 -2.54
C LYS A 74 13.30 5.89 -3.80
N GLY A 75 14.34 6.14 -4.59
CA GLY A 75 14.67 5.35 -5.78
C GLY A 75 15.18 3.94 -5.48
N MET A 76 15.62 3.68 -4.24
CA MET A 76 16.21 2.40 -3.84
C MET A 76 15.14 1.41 -3.39
N ILE A 77 14.57 0.72 -4.36
CA ILE A 77 13.50 -0.27 -4.16
C ILE A 77 13.92 -1.48 -3.31
N SER A 78 15.22 -1.80 -3.27
CA SER A 78 15.75 -2.98 -2.57
C SER A 78 16.34 -2.68 -1.19
N LEU A 79 16.26 -1.42 -0.73
CA LEU A 79 16.87 -1.00 0.53
C LEU A 79 16.12 -1.61 1.73
N GLN A 80 16.78 -2.49 2.47
CA GLN A 80 16.21 -3.20 3.62
C GLN A 80 16.70 -2.63 4.95
N THR A 81 17.98 -2.27 5.03
CA THR A 81 18.62 -1.78 6.25
C THR A 81 19.13 -0.35 6.03
N LEU A 82 18.62 0.56 6.85
CA LEU A 82 19.02 1.97 6.84
C LEU A 82 19.40 2.40 8.26
N ASN A 83 20.55 3.05 8.39
CA ASN A 83 20.99 3.64 9.65
C ASN A 83 21.39 5.10 9.44
N LEU A 84 20.62 6.01 10.01
CA LEU A 84 20.84 7.46 9.98
C LEU A 84 21.02 8.02 11.40
N PHE A 85 21.25 7.15 12.38
CA PHE A 85 21.46 7.54 13.77
C PHE A 85 22.61 8.55 13.92
N HIS A 86 22.52 9.45 14.91
CA HIS A 86 23.47 10.55 15.11
C HIS A 86 23.64 11.45 13.88
N ASN A 87 22.53 11.76 13.20
CA ASN A 87 22.46 12.88 12.27
C ASN A 87 21.50 13.95 12.83
N PRO A 88 21.71 15.24 12.53
CA PRO A 88 20.77 16.29 12.92
C PRO A 88 19.30 15.99 12.55
N LEU A 89 19.05 15.38 11.38
CA LEU A 89 17.72 14.97 10.93
C LEU A 89 17.02 13.92 11.82
N SER A 90 17.80 13.18 12.63
CA SER A 90 17.25 12.13 13.51
C SER A 90 16.64 12.68 14.79
N GLN A 91 16.84 13.98 15.05
CA GLN A 91 16.26 14.68 16.21
C GLN A 91 14.81 15.12 15.98
N ASP A 92 14.31 15.07 14.74
CA ASP A 92 12.92 15.40 14.44
C ASP A 92 11.99 14.32 15.03
N PRO A 93 10.97 14.70 15.84
CA PRO A 93 10.01 13.74 16.39
C PRO A 93 9.25 12.93 15.32
N GLY A 94 9.05 13.48 14.13
CA GLY A 94 8.39 12.81 13.00
C GLY A 94 9.31 11.92 12.16
N TYR A 95 10.62 11.99 12.38
CA TYR A 95 11.66 11.35 11.56
C TYR A 95 11.34 9.90 11.22
N ARG A 96 11.09 9.08 12.25
CA ARG A 96 10.93 7.64 12.10
C ARG A 96 9.69 7.27 11.29
N LEU A 97 8.58 7.95 11.55
CA LEU A 97 7.31 7.71 10.84
C LEU A 97 7.39 8.20 9.39
N TYR A 98 8.03 9.36 9.18
CA TYR A 98 8.25 9.92 7.86
C TYR A 98 9.07 8.98 6.97
N VAL A 99 10.22 8.51 7.46
CA VAL A 99 11.07 7.54 6.73
C VAL A 99 10.30 6.25 6.47
N THR A 100 9.58 5.74 7.46
CA THR A 100 8.78 4.51 7.34
C THR A 100 7.70 4.61 6.25
N TYR A 101 7.06 5.78 6.13
CA TYR A 101 6.02 6.00 5.11
C TYR A 101 6.61 6.12 3.70
N PHE A 102 7.67 6.92 3.54
CA PHE A 102 8.22 7.21 2.21
C PHE A 102 9.15 6.12 1.68
N LEU A 103 9.75 5.31 2.56
CA LEU A 103 10.64 4.19 2.22
C LEU A 103 10.05 2.85 2.70
N PRO A 104 9.01 2.32 2.04
CA PRO A 104 8.33 1.08 2.47
C PRO A 104 9.21 -0.18 2.36
N SER A 105 10.28 -0.13 1.57
CA SER A 105 11.26 -1.23 1.42
C SER A 105 12.06 -1.47 2.70
N VAL A 106 12.25 -0.44 3.54
CA VAL A 106 13.06 -0.51 4.75
C VAL A 106 12.38 -1.39 5.80
N GLN A 107 13.12 -2.39 6.26
CA GLN A 107 12.71 -3.33 7.31
C GLN A 107 13.41 -3.03 8.63
N LEU A 108 14.66 -2.55 8.58
CA LEU A 108 15.47 -2.21 9.73
C LEU A 108 15.91 -0.75 9.64
N LEU A 109 15.44 0.07 10.59
CA LEU A 109 15.76 1.49 10.67
C LEU A 109 16.44 1.79 12.02
N ASP A 110 17.67 2.34 11.98
CA ASP A 110 18.48 2.67 13.15
C ASP A 110 18.62 1.50 14.14
N ARG A 111 18.93 0.32 13.60
CA ARG A 111 19.06 -0.95 14.36
C ARG A 111 17.75 -1.42 15.02
N LYS A 112 16.61 -0.79 14.72
CA LYS A 112 15.28 -1.19 15.21
C LYS A 112 14.42 -1.66 14.05
N LYS A 113 13.80 -2.84 14.19
CA LYS A 113 12.88 -3.37 13.18
C LYS A 113 11.68 -2.44 13.05
N VAL A 114 11.28 -2.14 11.82
CA VAL A 114 10.07 -1.38 11.53
C VAL A 114 8.88 -2.30 11.75
N THR A 115 7.99 -1.92 12.66
CA THR A 115 6.81 -2.72 13.02
C THR A 115 5.62 -2.35 12.16
N GLN A 116 4.66 -3.27 12.06
CA GLN A 116 3.43 -3.02 11.31
C GLN A 116 2.59 -1.89 11.92
N LYS A 117 2.59 -1.75 13.25
CA LYS A 117 1.93 -0.66 13.97
C LYS A 117 2.48 0.72 13.55
N GLU A 118 3.80 0.83 13.39
CA GLU A 118 4.45 2.06 12.91
C GLU A 118 4.08 2.37 11.46
N ARG A 119 3.94 1.34 10.61
CA ARG A 119 3.51 1.52 9.22
C ARG A 119 2.06 2.00 9.14
N GLU A 120 1.18 1.44 9.97
CA GLU A 120 -0.23 1.84 10.06
C GLU A 120 -0.37 3.26 10.61
N SER A 121 0.40 3.63 11.65
CA SER A 121 0.37 4.99 12.19
C SER A 121 0.93 6.00 11.19
N ALA A 122 2.03 5.68 10.50
CA ALA A 122 2.57 6.54 9.46
C ALA A 122 1.60 6.69 8.28
N LEU A 123 0.95 5.60 7.86
CA LEU A 123 -0.10 5.64 6.84
C LEU A 123 -1.29 6.51 7.27
N HIS A 124 -1.71 6.38 8.53
CA HIS A 124 -2.77 7.20 9.10
C HIS A 124 -2.44 8.69 9.08
N ILE A 125 -1.17 9.07 9.29
CA ILE A 125 -0.74 10.48 9.31
C ILE A 125 -0.59 11.04 7.89
N TYR A 126 0.06 10.30 6.98
CA TYR A 126 0.44 10.84 5.66
C TYR A 126 -0.54 10.50 4.54
N ASN A 127 -1.47 9.56 4.75
CA ASN A 127 -2.49 9.18 3.77
C ASN A 127 -3.82 8.84 4.44
N HIS A 128 -4.53 9.89 4.89
CA HIS A 128 -5.81 9.76 5.56
C HIS A 128 -6.88 9.06 4.70
N GLU A 129 -6.93 9.33 3.39
CA GLU A 129 -7.92 8.71 2.49
C GLU A 129 -7.71 7.20 2.37
N ARG A 130 -6.48 6.77 2.11
CA ARG A 130 -6.15 5.34 2.06
C ARG A 130 -6.39 4.66 3.42
N SER A 131 -6.11 5.36 4.51
CA SER A 131 -6.35 4.86 5.86
C SER A 131 -7.85 4.68 6.15
N ARG A 132 -8.69 5.65 5.76
CA ARG A 132 -10.16 5.55 5.89
C ARG A 132 -10.72 4.37 5.11
N VAL A 133 -10.24 4.18 3.89
CA VAL A 133 -10.66 3.05 3.05
C VAL A 133 -10.25 1.72 3.69
N LEU A 134 -9.02 1.59 4.20
CA LEU A 134 -8.59 0.37 4.89
C LEU A 134 -9.42 0.08 6.15
N GLN A 135 -9.81 1.11 6.90
CA GLN A 135 -10.69 0.97 8.06
C GLN A 135 -12.12 0.57 7.67
N SER A 136 -12.62 1.01 6.50
CA SER A 136 -13.96 0.66 6.03
C SER A 136 -14.04 -0.71 5.35
N ILE A 137 -12.92 -1.26 4.87
CA ILE A 137 -12.84 -2.59 4.22
C ILE A 137 -12.91 -3.75 5.23
N SER A 138 -12.83 -3.51 6.55
CA SER A 138 -12.95 -4.59 7.54
C SER A 138 -14.28 -5.34 7.36
N PHE A 139 -14.20 -6.57 6.84
CA PHE A 139 -15.36 -7.43 6.55
C PHE A 139 -16.29 -7.46 7.78
N GLY A 140 -17.55 -7.06 7.57
CA GLY A 140 -18.61 -7.18 8.58
C GLY A 140 -18.80 -6.02 9.55
N LYS A 141 -18.00 -4.95 9.51
CA LYS A 141 -18.26 -3.73 10.30
C LYS A 141 -18.85 -2.62 9.43
N ARG A 142 -20.15 -2.34 9.61
CA ARG A 142 -20.76 -1.10 9.14
C ARG A 142 -20.27 0.02 10.04
N ILE A 143 -19.40 0.88 9.53
CA ILE A 143 -19.03 2.13 10.18
C ILE A 143 -19.94 3.20 9.58
N ASP A 144 -20.74 3.86 10.40
CA ASP A 144 -21.57 4.97 9.97
C ASP A 144 -20.68 6.15 9.58
N MET A 145 -20.49 6.32 8.27
CA MET A 145 -19.76 7.45 7.70
C MET A 145 -20.72 8.64 7.57
N PRO A 146 -20.38 9.83 8.10
CA PRO A 146 -21.12 11.05 7.76
C PRO A 146 -20.91 11.33 6.27
N VAL A 147 -22.01 11.34 5.52
CA VAL A 147 -22.04 11.64 4.09
C VAL A 147 -21.63 13.10 3.89
N VAL A 148 -20.35 13.35 3.60
CA VAL A 148 -19.94 14.64 3.05
C VAL A 148 -20.40 14.66 1.60
N ALA A 149 -21.48 15.38 1.35
CA ALA A 149 -22.01 15.64 0.02
C ALA A 149 -20.99 16.44 -0.80
N LYS A 150 -20.11 15.76 -1.54
CA LYS A 150 -19.46 16.36 -2.70
C LYS A 150 -20.48 16.37 -3.82
N THR A 151 -20.80 17.58 -4.28
CA THR A 151 -21.67 17.87 -5.41
C THR A 151 -21.30 17.02 -6.62
N ALA A 152 -22.06 15.96 -6.86
CA ALA A 152 -21.96 15.16 -8.05
C ALA A 152 -22.62 15.92 -9.20
N SER A 153 -21.80 16.28 -10.19
CA SER A 153 -22.23 16.73 -11.51
C SER A 153 -23.19 15.71 -12.12
N THR A 154 -24.35 16.21 -12.53
CA THR A 154 -25.44 15.50 -13.19
C THR A 154 -24.95 14.67 -14.39
N ILE A 155 -24.97 13.34 -14.26
CA ILE A 155 -25.15 12.44 -15.41
C ILE A 155 -26.46 11.70 -15.16
N SER A 156 -27.48 12.14 -15.88
CA SER A 156 -28.84 11.63 -15.83
C SER A 156 -28.93 10.24 -16.45
N THR A 157 -29.34 9.25 -15.66
CA THR A 157 -29.98 8.02 -16.17
C THR A 157 -31.36 7.87 -15.51
N PRO A 158 -32.41 7.50 -16.28
CA PRO A 158 -33.78 7.61 -15.82
C PRO A 158 -34.23 6.33 -15.10
N CYS A 159 -33.86 6.16 -13.83
CA CYS A 159 -34.49 5.09 -13.02
C CYS A 159 -34.72 5.44 -11.55
N ALA A 160 -34.49 6.70 -11.13
CA ALA A 160 -34.52 7.08 -9.72
C ALA A 160 -35.65 8.05 -9.33
N LYS A 161 -36.75 8.15 -10.10
CA LYS A 161 -37.87 9.06 -9.78
C LYS A 161 -39.04 8.41 -9.04
N LYS A 162 -38.93 7.17 -8.56
CA LYS A 162 -40.03 6.48 -7.85
C LYS A 162 -39.77 6.11 -6.39
N LEU A 163 -38.74 6.69 -5.76
CA LEU A 163 -38.40 6.34 -4.37
C LEU A 163 -38.47 7.50 -3.36
N ALA A 164 -38.88 8.70 -3.78
CA ALA A 164 -38.90 9.88 -2.91
C ALA A 164 -40.28 10.24 -2.33
N GLN A 165 -41.35 9.46 -2.58
CA GLN A 165 -42.71 9.78 -2.12
C GLN A 165 -43.34 8.75 -1.17
N ALA A 166 -42.56 7.82 -0.60
CA ALA A 166 -43.09 6.82 0.34
C ALA A 166 -42.63 7.05 1.80
N ALA A 167 -42.29 8.28 2.17
CA ALA A 167 -41.90 8.64 3.52
C ALA A 167 -43.03 9.41 4.22
N THR A 168 -44.16 8.73 4.49
CA THR A 168 -45.10 8.99 5.60
C THR A 168 -46.36 8.15 5.38
N GLN A 169 -46.35 6.91 5.88
CA GLN A 169 -47.50 6.18 6.42
C GLN A 169 -47.04 4.74 6.69
N VAL A 170 -47.01 4.35 7.96
CA VAL A 170 -46.83 2.95 8.35
C VAL A 170 -48.25 2.36 8.40
N PRO A 171 -48.64 1.41 7.53
CA PRO A 171 -50.04 1.00 7.38
C PRO A 171 -50.45 -0.09 8.37
N PHE A 172 -49.81 -0.17 9.55
CA PHE A 172 -50.06 -1.26 10.50
C PHE A 172 -50.30 -0.67 11.90
N GLU A 173 -51.48 -0.93 12.46
CA GLU A 173 -51.88 -0.50 13.81
C GLU A 173 -51.16 -1.28 14.91
N ASN A 174 -50.76 -2.53 14.64
CA ASN A 174 -50.09 -3.41 15.61
C ASN A 174 -48.65 -3.73 15.17
N PRO A 175 -47.61 -3.48 16.02
CA PRO A 175 -46.21 -3.69 15.64
C PRO A 175 -45.84 -5.14 15.33
N GLU A 176 -46.53 -6.14 15.89
CA GLU A 176 -46.24 -7.55 15.65
C GLU A 176 -46.56 -7.99 14.22
N ASP A 177 -47.62 -7.45 13.61
CA ASP A 177 -48.00 -7.73 12.22
C ASP A 177 -47.00 -7.14 11.23
N ALA A 178 -46.45 -5.96 11.54
CA ALA A 178 -45.37 -5.36 10.76
C ALA A 178 -44.09 -6.19 10.82
N VAL A 179 -43.79 -6.79 11.98
CA VAL A 179 -42.64 -7.70 12.16
C VAL A 179 -42.86 -9.01 11.40
N PHE A 180 -44.06 -9.60 11.45
CA PHE A 180 -44.39 -10.82 10.70
C PHE A 180 -44.33 -10.60 9.19
N MET A 181 -44.93 -9.53 8.68
CA MET A 181 -44.87 -9.17 7.26
C MET A 181 -43.46 -8.85 6.78
N ARG A 182 -42.63 -8.22 7.62
CA ARG A 182 -41.22 -7.95 7.32
C ARG A 182 -40.37 -9.22 7.37
N ALA A 183 -40.68 -10.17 8.25
CA ALA A 183 -40.05 -11.48 8.30
C ALA A 183 -40.40 -12.30 7.04
N MET A 184 -41.66 -12.25 6.59
CA MET A 184 -42.12 -12.92 5.37
C MET A 184 -41.62 -12.26 4.07
N LYS A 185 -41.18 -10.99 4.14
CA LYS A 185 -40.58 -10.23 3.03
C LYS A 185 -39.05 -10.36 2.91
N ARG A 186 -38.37 -11.16 3.74
CA ARG A 186 -36.92 -11.35 3.59
C ARG A 186 -36.62 -11.92 2.20
N SER A 187 -35.65 -11.32 1.52
CA SER A 187 -35.26 -11.74 0.17
C SER A 187 -34.78 -13.18 0.22
N ILE A 188 -35.36 -14.04 -0.61
CA ILE A 188 -34.88 -15.41 -0.81
C ILE A 188 -33.39 -15.33 -1.16
N MET A 189 -32.56 -15.98 -0.36
CA MET A 189 -31.13 -16.02 -0.59
C MET A 189 -30.83 -17.19 -1.52
N GLU A 190 -30.40 -16.88 -2.73
CA GLU A 190 -30.13 -17.87 -3.77
C GLU A 190 -28.62 -18.00 -3.95
N PHE A 191 -28.09 -19.18 -3.64
CA PHE A 191 -26.70 -19.52 -3.94
C PHE A 191 -26.68 -20.46 -5.13
N SER A 192 -25.91 -20.10 -6.15
CA SER A 192 -25.71 -20.97 -7.29
C SER A 192 -24.25 -21.35 -7.42
N SER A 193 -24.02 -22.65 -7.57
CA SER A 193 -22.70 -23.25 -7.73
C SER A 193 -22.63 -24.00 -9.05
N VAL A 194 -21.46 -23.93 -9.69
CA VAL A 194 -21.15 -24.64 -10.94
C VAL A 194 -19.87 -25.43 -10.69
N ASP A 195 -19.85 -26.67 -11.14
CA ASP A 195 -18.69 -27.55 -11.01
C ASP A 195 -17.63 -27.18 -12.07
N TRP A 196 -16.63 -26.41 -11.66
CA TRP A 196 -15.58 -25.89 -12.54
C TRP A 196 -14.69 -26.97 -13.15
N ASN A 197 -14.67 -28.18 -12.57
CA ASN A 197 -13.89 -29.30 -13.10
C ASN A 197 -14.50 -29.87 -14.38
N LYS A 198 -15.77 -29.60 -14.65
CA LYS A 198 -16.48 -30.01 -15.87
C LYS A 198 -16.43 -28.96 -16.98
N ILE A 199 -15.88 -27.77 -16.70
CA ILE A 199 -15.81 -26.68 -17.68
C ILE A 199 -14.51 -26.81 -18.49
N PRO A 200 -14.58 -27.03 -19.82
CA PRO A 200 -13.39 -27.16 -20.64
C PRO A 200 -12.62 -25.84 -20.70
N THR A 201 -11.30 -25.93 -20.69
CA THR A 201 -10.41 -24.77 -20.82
C THR A 201 -10.45 -24.24 -22.26
N CYS A 202 -10.15 -22.95 -22.47
CA CYS A 202 -10.22 -22.30 -23.80
C CYS A 202 -9.43 -23.03 -24.91
N LEU A 203 -8.39 -23.79 -24.55
CA LEU A 203 -7.62 -24.62 -25.48
C LEU A 203 -8.37 -25.89 -25.91
N GLY A 204 -9.15 -26.50 -25.01
CA GLY A 204 -9.97 -27.68 -25.31
C GLY A 204 -11.15 -27.36 -26.22
N ILE A 205 -11.81 -26.23 -26.01
CA ILE A 205 -12.94 -25.75 -26.84
C ILE A 205 -12.50 -25.52 -28.30
N ARG A 206 -11.26 -25.11 -28.52
CA ARG A 206 -10.72 -24.89 -29.87
C ARG A 206 -10.38 -26.17 -30.63
N LEU A 207 -10.21 -27.29 -29.92
CA LEU A 207 -9.77 -28.56 -30.48
C LEU A 207 -10.94 -29.54 -30.70
N GLU A 208 -11.96 -29.49 -29.85
CA GLU A 208 -13.13 -30.36 -29.97
C GLU A 208 -14.35 -29.61 -30.51
N ASN A 209 -14.67 -29.83 -31.80
CA ASN A 209 -15.97 -29.48 -32.38
C ASN A 209 -17.05 -30.49 -31.91
N LYS A 210 -17.43 -30.46 -30.62
CA LYS A 210 -18.55 -31.25 -30.10
C LYS A 210 -19.70 -30.34 -29.64
N PRO A 211 -20.97 -30.72 -29.86
CA PRO A 211 -22.11 -29.99 -29.34
C PRO A 211 -22.10 -30.06 -27.80
N GLU A 212 -22.16 -28.90 -27.16
CA GLU A 212 -22.09 -28.73 -25.70
C GLU A 212 -23.36 -29.29 -25.04
N ASP A 213 -23.23 -30.30 -24.18
CA ASP A 213 -24.29 -30.63 -23.23
C ASP A 213 -24.45 -29.45 -22.24
N PRO A 214 -25.69 -29.03 -21.90
CA PRO A 214 -25.90 -27.88 -21.03
C PRO A 214 -25.38 -28.17 -19.63
N TYR A 215 -24.42 -27.36 -19.18
CA TYR A 215 -23.78 -27.53 -17.86
C TYR A 215 -24.78 -27.34 -16.72
N GLU A 216 -24.86 -28.33 -15.82
CA GLU A 216 -25.75 -28.32 -14.67
C GLU A 216 -25.31 -27.28 -13.64
N LYS A 217 -26.16 -26.27 -13.43
CA LYS A 217 -26.01 -25.26 -12.39
C LYS A 217 -26.88 -25.63 -11.20
N LEU A 218 -26.24 -25.98 -10.09
CA LEU A 218 -26.93 -26.26 -8.83
C LEU A 218 -27.27 -24.96 -8.14
N THR A 219 -28.57 -24.71 -7.98
CA THR A 219 -29.05 -23.50 -7.33
C THR A 219 -29.86 -23.86 -6.09
N VAL A 220 -29.38 -23.43 -4.93
CA VAL A 220 -30.02 -23.67 -3.64
C VAL A 220 -30.61 -22.37 -3.13
N LYS A 221 -31.91 -22.39 -2.85
CA LYS A 221 -32.68 -21.25 -2.35
C LYS A 221 -32.97 -21.46 -0.87
N PHE A 222 -32.55 -20.50 -0.04
CA PHE A 222 -32.85 -20.47 1.38
C PHE A 222 -33.84 -19.34 1.66
N ARG A 223 -34.82 -19.63 2.51
CA ARG A 223 -35.83 -18.68 2.96
C ARG A 223 -35.61 -18.34 4.43
#